data_AF-A0A1M6CNQ7-F1
#
_entry.id   AF-A0A1M6CNQ7-F1
#
_cell.length_a   1.000
_cell.length_b   1.000
_cell.length_c   1.000
_cell.angle_alpha   90.00
_cell.angle_beta   90.00
_cell.angle_gamma   90.00
#
_symmetry.space_group_name_H-M   'P 1'
#
loop_
_entity.id
_entity.type
_entity.pdbx_description
1 polymer ?
#
loop_
_entity_poly.entity_id
_entity_poly.type
_entity_poly.pdbx_seq_one_letter_code
_entity_poly.pdbx_strand_id
1 'polypeptide(L)'
;MKDLLFTLVLSLLLCGYGGAEVGRSAEWKSHSLKLDDEGDYRCLFESGMRVYRSPSLETNLLEAKHVRLEIAGVVDGREIAVPVELLHANVYSGGKLERIELISSQLTLAEARELALGYQSLGTFKEEDLQNHLDRVHGAHVSGAELEGREAVFSLFYQGGREHFISRCWLEYHRSQTMPLQLKWEFSWRKLRSHQEKQLYRGPIPPPAGFEHVDMEAGDDFGPDSVAAPASGRAHPDGSQDLAMKPDKGRPAWMYVAGGLLLLVGALVLFLCGVGRKKE
;
A
#
# COMPACT_ATOMS: atom_id res chain seq x y z
N MET A 1 -39.30 0.01 -16.40
CA MET A 1 -39.05 0.29 -14.96
C MET A 1 -38.15 -0.76 -14.30
N LYS A 2 -38.34 -2.07 -14.55
CA LYS A 2 -37.45 -3.12 -14.02
C LYS A 2 -36.00 -3.00 -14.53
N ASP A 3 -35.82 -2.60 -15.79
CA ASP A 3 -34.48 -2.45 -16.38
C ASP A 3 -33.70 -1.28 -15.80
N LEU A 4 -34.38 -0.17 -15.48
CA LEU A 4 -33.76 1.02 -14.92
C LEU A 4 -33.30 0.79 -13.47
N LEU A 5 -34.06 0.00 -12.70
CA LEU A 5 -33.67 -0.40 -11.35
C LEU A 5 -32.49 -1.39 -11.38
N PHE A 6 -32.46 -2.31 -12.35
CA PHE A 6 -31.37 -3.26 -12.51
C PHE A 6 -30.07 -2.57 -12.92
N THR A 7 -30.13 -1.59 -13.83
CA THR A 7 -28.98 -0.77 -14.20
C THR A 7 -28.50 0.05 -13.01
N LEU A 8 -29.38 0.64 -12.20
CA LEU A 8 -28.99 1.46 -11.05
C LEU A 8 -28.36 0.63 -9.92
N VAL A 9 -28.89 -0.56 -9.66
CA VAL A 9 -28.35 -1.52 -8.68
C VAL A 9 -27.02 -2.11 -9.17
N LEU A 10 -26.89 -2.39 -10.47
CA LEU A 10 -25.63 -2.85 -11.07
C LEU A 10 -24.57 -1.73 -11.08
N SER A 11 -24.98 -0.47 -11.27
CA SER A 11 -24.10 0.70 -11.16
C SER A 11 -23.61 0.89 -9.72
N LEU A 12 -24.50 0.72 -8.72
CA LEU A 12 -24.15 0.79 -7.31
C LEU A 12 -23.26 -0.39 -6.85
N LEU A 13 -23.46 -1.58 -7.43
CA LEU A 13 -22.61 -2.75 -7.18
C LEU A 13 -21.23 -2.64 -7.86
N LEU A 14 -21.16 -2.01 -9.04
CA LEU A 14 -19.89 -1.77 -9.75
C LEU A 14 -19.13 -0.56 -9.16
N CYS A 15 -19.82 0.43 -8.60
CA CYS A 15 -19.20 1.49 -7.79
C CYS A 15 -18.78 1.00 -6.40
N GLY A 16 -19.33 -0.12 -5.91
CA GLY A 16 -18.95 -0.76 -4.65
C GLY A 16 -17.75 -1.73 -4.75
N TYR A 17 -17.21 -1.95 -5.95
CA TYR A 17 -15.98 -2.72 -6.20
C TYR A 17 -14.76 -1.82 -6.45
N GLY A 18 -14.84 -0.53 -6.09
CA GLY A 18 -13.65 0.23 -5.74
C GLY A 18 -13.23 -0.23 -4.36
N GLY A 19 -12.13 -0.99 -4.28
CA GLY A 19 -11.58 -1.50 -3.01
C GLY A 19 -11.60 -0.40 -1.96
N ALA A 20 -12.07 -0.75 -0.75
CA ALA A 20 -12.22 0.18 0.36
C ALA A 20 -10.96 1.05 0.49
N GLU A 21 -11.09 2.33 0.13
CA GLU A 21 -10.02 3.30 0.29
C GLU A 21 -9.91 3.61 1.79
N VAL A 22 -8.91 2.99 2.41
CA VAL A 22 -8.61 3.18 3.82
C VAL A 22 -7.95 4.56 4.00
N GLY A 23 -8.76 5.54 4.39
CA GLY A 23 -8.53 6.41 5.56
C GLY A 23 -7.38 7.42 5.60
N ARG A 24 -6.37 7.39 4.71
CA ARG A 24 -5.28 8.41 4.68
C ARG A 24 -4.74 8.75 3.29
N SER A 25 -4.93 7.87 2.30
CA SER A 25 -4.31 7.97 0.98
C SER A 25 -5.18 8.62 -0.10
N ALA A 26 -6.45 8.92 0.20
CA ALA A 26 -7.38 9.53 -0.76
C ALA A 26 -6.96 10.94 -1.22
N GLU A 27 -6.13 11.63 -0.43
CA GLU A 27 -5.60 12.97 -0.75
C GLU A 27 -4.27 12.92 -1.53
N TRP A 28 -3.65 11.74 -1.68
CA TRP A 28 -2.36 11.61 -2.33
C TRP A 28 -2.46 11.78 -3.84
N LYS A 29 -1.50 12.51 -4.41
CA LYS A 29 -1.49 12.79 -5.84
C LYS A 29 -1.25 11.48 -6.60
N SER A 30 -2.07 11.26 -7.63
CA SER A 30 -1.94 10.10 -8.51
C SER A 30 -0.91 10.36 -9.59
N HIS A 31 -0.03 9.37 -9.80
CA HIS A 31 1.04 9.39 -10.77
C HIS A 31 1.05 8.06 -11.53
N SER A 32 1.24 8.13 -12.85
CA SER A 32 1.44 6.94 -13.68
C SER A 32 2.93 6.64 -13.78
N LEU A 33 3.34 5.47 -13.32
CA LEU A 33 4.72 5.01 -13.44
C LEU A 33 4.81 3.96 -14.54
N LYS A 34 5.55 4.31 -15.60
CA LYS A 34 5.84 3.40 -16.71
C LYS A 34 7.24 2.83 -16.51
N LEU A 35 7.29 1.53 -16.23
CA LEU A 35 8.54 0.80 -16.12
C LEU A 35 8.90 0.22 -17.48
N ASP A 36 10.14 0.45 -17.92
CA ASP A 36 10.70 -0.14 -19.12
C ASP A 36 11.65 -1.30 -18.79
N ASP A 37 12.02 -2.06 -19.82
CA ASP A 37 12.93 -3.18 -19.68
C ASP A 37 14.38 -2.74 -19.42
N GLU A 38 14.73 -1.47 -19.69
CA GLU A 38 16.09 -0.94 -19.49
C GLU A 38 16.38 -0.52 -18.05
N GLY A 39 15.33 -0.15 -17.31
CA GLY A 39 15.40 0.30 -15.92
C GLY A 39 16.19 1.60 -15.82
N ASP A 40 15.69 2.68 -16.41
CA ASP A 40 16.24 4.03 -16.26
C ASP A 40 15.48 4.84 -15.21
N TYR A 41 16.20 5.49 -14.29
CA TYR A 41 15.56 6.25 -13.21
C TYR A 41 14.84 7.53 -13.69
N ARG A 42 15.08 7.94 -14.94
CA ARG A 42 14.32 9.01 -15.62
C ARG A 42 12.81 8.77 -15.57
N CYS A 43 12.35 7.51 -15.58
CA CYS A 43 10.93 7.19 -15.51
C CYS A 43 10.25 7.73 -14.24
N LEU A 44 11.00 7.86 -13.13
CA LEU A 44 10.50 8.43 -11.88
C LEU A 44 10.17 9.92 -12.05
N PHE A 45 10.98 10.66 -12.82
CA PHE A 45 10.79 12.09 -13.07
C PHE A 45 9.69 12.33 -14.11
N GLU A 46 9.62 11.50 -15.14
CA GLU A 46 8.57 11.58 -16.17
C GLU A 46 7.17 11.29 -15.63
N SER A 47 7.07 10.53 -14.52
CA SER A 47 5.80 10.34 -13.81
C SER A 47 5.26 11.62 -13.14
N GLY A 48 6.10 12.67 -13.06
CA GLY A 48 5.78 13.93 -12.39
C GLY A 48 5.81 13.86 -10.85
N MET A 49 6.31 12.75 -10.29
CA MET A 49 6.59 12.65 -8.86
C MET A 49 7.72 13.60 -8.46
N ARG A 50 7.67 14.13 -7.23
CA ARG A 50 8.83 14.78 -6.63
C ARG A 50 9.74 13.70 -6.04
N VAL A 51 10.93 13.59 -6.62
CA VAL A 51 11.93 12.58 -6.27
C VAL A 51 13.06 13.24 -5.49
N TYR A 52 13.47 12.60 -4.41
CA TYR A 52 14.47 13.09 -3.48
C TYR A 52 15.66 12.15 -3.42
N ARG A 53 16.82 12.68 -3.04
CA ARG A 53 17.96 11.88 -2.62
C ARG A 53 17.81 11.55 -1.15
N SER A 54 18.03 10.29 -0.79
CA SER A 54 18.06 9.91 0.62
C SER A 54 19.27 10.58 1.29
N PRO A 55 19.12 11.38 2.35
CA PRO A 55 20.26 12.09 2.98
C PRO A 55 21.39 11.18 3.46
N SER A 56 21.04 9.93 3.83
CA SER A 56 22.01 8.94 4.29
C SER A 56 22.66 8.12 3.17
N LEU A 57 22.09 8.16 1.96
CA LEU A 57 22.43 7.30 0.83
C LEU A 57 22.34 8.06 -0.51
N GLU A 58 22.77 9.33 -0.53
CA GLU A 58 22.59 10.24 -1.67
C GLU A 58 23.25 9.77 -2.97
N THR A 59 24.20 8.82 -2.87
CA THR A 59 24.99 8.31 -4.01
C THR A 59 24.32 7.14 -4.73
N ASN A 60 23.27 6.54 -4.15
CA ASN A 60 22.66 5.34 -4.71
C ASN A 60 21.18 5.10 -4.36
N LEU A 61 20.53 5.97 -3.58
CA LEU A 61 19.12 5.83 -3.22
C LEU A 61 18.33 7.12 -3.53
N LEU A 62 17.30 6.96 -4.34
CA LEU A 62 16.26 7.94 -4.55
C LEU A 62 14.98 7.52 -3.83
N GLU A 63 14.20 8.50 -3.40
CA GLU A 63 12.99 8.28 -2.63
C GLU A 63 11.85 9.20 -3.10
N ALA A 64 10.61 8.75 -2.92
CA ALA A 64 9.40 9.56 -3.09
C ALA A 64 8.37 9.16 -2.05
N LYS A 65 7.55 10.10 -1.57
CA LYS A 65 6.55 9.88 -0.51
C LYS A 65 5.15 10.26 -0.93
N HIS A 66 4.16 9.61 -0.32
CA HIS A 66 2.73 9.97 -0.40
C HIS A 66 2.24 10.09 -1.84
N VAL A 67 2.52 9.04 -2.61
CA VAL A 67 2.14 8.96 -4.02
C VAL A 67 1.16 7.82 -4.21
N ARG A 68 0.12 8.07 -5.00
CA ARG A 68 -0.72 6.99 -5.53
C ARG A 68 -0.15 6.60 -6.87
N LEU A 69 0.38 5.38 -6.96
CA LEU A 69 1.03 4.90 -8.17
C LEU A 69 0.11 4.00 -8.96
N GLU A 70 -0.18 4.41 -10.19
CA GLU A 70 -0.76 3.57 -11.23
C GLU A 70 0.38 2.96 -12.02
N ILE A 71 0.60 1.66 -11.83
CA ILE A 71 1.70 0.94 -12.47
C ILE A 71 1.12 0.22 -13.67
N ALA A 72 1.33 0.79 -14.85
CA ALA A 72 0.78 0.27 -16.09
C ALA A 72 1.69 -0.80 -16.71
N GLY A 73 1.09 -1.90 -17.20
CA GLY A 73 1.76 -2.82 -18.13
C GLY A 73 2.76 -3.81 -17.52
N VAL A 74 2.84 -3.92 -16.19
CA VAL A 74 3.87 -4.75 -15.52
C VAL A 74 3.33 -6.11 -15.06
N VAL A 75 2.03 -6.22 -14.78
CA VAL A 75 1.41 -7.49 -14.34
C VAL A 75 0.36 -7.95 -15.34
N ASP A 76 0.77 -8.77 -16.31
CA ASP A 76 -0.09 -9.32 -17.37
C ASP A 76 -0.96 -8.27 -18.09
N GLY A 77 -0.43 -7.06 -18.28
CA GLY A 77 -1.14 -5.95 -18.93
C GLY A 77 -2.26 -5.33 -18.09
N ARG A 78 -2.36 -5.66 -16.80
CA ARG A 78 -3.28 -4.99 -15.88
C ARG A 78 -2.64 -3.73 -15.30
N GLU A 79 -3.43 -2.67 -15.25
CA GLU A 79 -3.10 -1.48 -14.48
C GLU A 79 -3.48 -1.73 -13.03
N ILE A 80 -2.51 -1.56 -12.13
CA ILE A 80 -2.74 -1.73 -10.69
C ILE A 80 -2.41 -0.40 -10.03
N ALA A 81 -3.41 0.17 -9.34
CA ALA A 81 -3.25 1.35 -8.52
C ALA A 81 -2.88 0.94 -7.10
N VAL A 82 -1.75 1.42 -6.60
CA VAL A 82 -1.26 1.14 -5.25
C VAL A 82 -1.07 2.46 -4.50
N PRO A 83 -1.67 2.63 -3.31
CA PRO A 83 -1.29 3.71 -2.43
C PRO A 83 0.09 3.44 -1.84
N VAL A 84 1.06 4.31 -2.12
CA VAL A 84 2.46 4.15 -1.72
C VAL A 84 2.82 5.27 -0.74
N GLU A 85 3.10 4.89 0.50
CA GLU A 85 3.61 5.81 1.53
C GLU A 85 5.04 6.21 1.18
N LEU A 86 5.84 5.24 0.74
CA LEU A 86 7.26 5.43 0.43
C LEU A 86 7.69 4.57 -0.75
N LEU A 87 8.37 5.20 -1.70
CA LEU A 87 9.08 4.56 -2.81
C LEU A 87 10.57 4.67 -2.53
N HIS A 88 11.29 3.56 -2.67
CA HIS A 88 12.74 3.50 -2.69
C HIS A 88 13.23 3.04 -4.06
N ALA A 89 14.17 3.77 -4.65
CA ALA A 89 14.77 3.41 -5.93
C ALA A 89 16.30 3.36 -5.80
N ASN A 90 16.87 2.16 -5.92
CA ASN A 90 18.30 1.96 -5.95
C ASN A 90 18.84 2.28 -7.35
N VAL A 91 19.76 3.25 -7.44
CA VAL A 91 20.32 3.76 -8.71
C VAL A 91 21.83 3.57 -8.73
N TYR A 92 22.37 3.09 -9.85
CA TYR A 92 23.80 3.03 -10.13
C TYR A 92 24.22 4.16 -11.08
N SER A 93 25.54 4.43 -11.10
CA SER A 93 26.14 5.37 -12.03
C SER A 93 25.77 5.03 -13.47
N GLY A 94 25.50 6.06 -14.27
CA GLY A 94 24.92 5.91 -15.61
C GLY A 94 23.39 5.92 -15.64
N GLY A 95 22.72 6.18 -14.51
CA GLY A 95 21.27 6.39 -14.46
C GLY A 95 20.44 5.12 -14.49
N LYS A 96 20.98 4.06 -13.90
CA LYS A 96 20.49 2.71 -14.13
C LYS A 96 19.89 2.15 -12.83
N LEU A 97 18.58 1.88 -12.82
CA LEU A 97 17.83 1.32 -11.70
C LEU A 97 18.22 -0.13 -11.45
N GLU A 98 18.60 -0.47 -10.23
CA GLU A 98 18.71 -1.87 -9.80
C GLU A 98 17.33 -2.41 -9.40
N ARG A 99 16.61 -1.59 -8.65
CA ARG A 99 15.38 -1.96 -7.97
C ARG A 99 14.56 -0.73 -7.63
N ILE A 100 13.25 -0.88 -7.72
CA ILE A 100 12.26 -0.02 -7.07
C ILE A 100 11.51 -0.86 -6.03
N GLU A 101 11.40 -0.37 -4.81
CA GLU A 101 10.57 -0.93 -3.75
C GLU A 101 9.48 0.09 -3.40
N LEU A 102 8.24 -0.35 -3.45
CA LEU A 102 7.06 0.41 -3.05
C LEU A 102 6.57 -0.13 -1.72
N ILE A 103 6.35 0.77 -0.76
CA ILE A 103 5.93 0.46 0.60
C ILE A 103 4.60 1.17 0.85
N SER A 104 3.55 0.41 1.17
CA SER A 104 2.26 0.99 1.55
C SER A 104 2.32 1.57 2.97
N SER A 105 1.28 2.33 3.32
CA SER A 105 1.00 2.58 4.73
C SER A 105 0.79 1.28 5.49
N GLN A 106 0.92 1.34 6.81
CA GLN A 106 0.58 0.20 7.65
C GLN A 106 -0.91 -0.15 7.52
N LEU A 107 -1.20 -1.44 7.60
CA LEU A 107 -2.48 -2.09 7.36
C LEU A 107 -2.89 -2.84 8.61
N THR A 108 -4.19 -2.82 8.90
CA THR A 108 -4.81 -3.79 9.81
C THR A 108 -4.84 -5.19 9.17
N LEU A 109 -5.12 -6.21 9.99
CA LEU A 109 -5.29 -7.59 9.50
C LEU A 109 -6.45 -7.71 8.50
N ALA A 110 -7.53 -6.95 8.71
CA ALA A 110 -8.70 -6.96 7.82
C ALA A 110 -8.37 -6.35 6.46
N GLU A 111 -7.73 -5.18 6.45
CA GLU A 111 -7.33 -4.48 5.22
C GLU A 111 -6.31 -5.30 4.43
N ALA A 112 -5.34 -5.91 5.11
CA ALA A 112 -4.38 -6.80 4.48
C ALA A 112 -5.04 -8.02 3.83
N ARG A 113 -6.09 -8.58 4.45
CA ARG A 113 -6.88 -9.67 3.86
C ARG A 113 -7.58 -9.21 2.58
N GLU A 114 -8.34 -8.12 2.65
CA GLU A 114 -9.10 -7.60 1.51
C GLU A 114 -8.17 -7.29 0.33
N LEU A 115 -7.05 -6.63 0.62
CA LEU A 115 -6.03 -6.30 -0.36
C LEU A 115 -5.45 -7.58 -0.98
N ALA A 116 -5.00 -8.54 -0.17
CA ALA A 116 -4.42 -9.79 -0.65
C ALA A 116 -5.38 -10.57 -1.57
N LEU A 117 -6.67 -10.65 -1.21
CA LEU A 117 -7.69 -11.29 -2.04
C LEU A 117 -7.86 -10.59 -3.40
N GLY A 118 -7.68 -9.27 -3.47
CA GLY A 118 -7.64 -8.54 -4.74
C GLY A 118 -6.53 -9.01 -5.69
N TYR A 119 -5.40 -9.48 -5.13
CA TYR A 119 -4.27 -10.03 -5.89
C TYR A 119 -4.36 -11.54 -6.15
N GLN A 120 -5.41 -12.23 -5.68
CA GLN A 120 -5.52 -13.69 -5.79
C GLN A 120 -5.48 -14.17 -7.25
N SER A 121 -6.00 -13.38 -8.18
CA SER A 121 -5.97 -13.70 -9.62
C SER A 121 -4.59 -13.58 -10.29
N LEU A 122 -3.60 -13.01 -9.59
CA LEU A 122 -2.22 -12.82 -10.06
C LEU A 122 -1.25 -13.77 -9.37
N GLY A 123 -1.67 -14.32 -8.23
CA GLY A 123 -0.89 -15.25 -7.41
C GLY A 123 -1.36 -16.70 -7.53
N THR A 124 -0.66 -17.58 -6.82
CA THR A 124 -1.03 -19.00 -6.69
C THR A 124 -1.29 -19.43 -5.25
N PHE A 125 -1.43 -18.47 -4.33
CA PHE A 125 -1.65 -18.76 -2.91
C PHE A 125 -3.10 -19.21 -2.65
N LYS A 126 -3.29 -20.06 -1.64
CA LYS A 126 -4.62 -20.43 -1.17
C LYS A 126 -5.08 -19.46 -0.09
N GLU A 127 -6.37 -19.19 -0.02
CA GLU A 127 -6.95 -18.34 1.03
C GLU A 127 -6.67 -18.88 2.45
N GLU A 128 -6.59 -20.20 2.61
CA GLU A 128 -6.18 -20.84 3.86
C GLU A 128 -4.76 -20.47 4.28
N ASP A 129 -3.81 -20.39 3.33
CA ASP A 129 -2.43 -19.98 3.63
C ASP A 129 -2.37 -18.53 4.09
N LEU A 130 -3.19 -17.66 3.47
CA LEU A 130 -3.34 -16.27 3.88
C LEU A 130 -3.91 -16.18 5.29
N GLN A 131 -4.98 -16.92 5.60
CA GLN A 131 -5.57 -16.95 6.94
C GLN A 131 -4.54 -17.41 7.99
N ASN A 132 -3.84 -18.51 7.71
CA ASN A 132 -2.81 -19.03 8.61
C ASN A 132 -1.69 -18.02 8.89
N HIS A 133 -1.30 -17.24 7.88
CA HIS A 133 -0.32 -16.16 8.08
C HIS A 133 -0.88 -15.02 8.93
N LEU A 134 -2.11 -14.56 8.65
CA LEU A 134 -2.75 -13.49 9.42
C LEU A 134 -2.94 -13.87 10.89
N ASP A 135 -3.25 -15.13 11.19
CA ASP A 135 -3.38 -15.63 12.56
C ASP A 135 -2.03 -15.61 13.31
N ARG A 136 -0.94 -15.95 12.64
CA ARG A 136 0.42 -15.85 13.22
C ARG A 136 0.79 -14.41 13.50
N VAL A 137 0.52 -13.50 12.56
CA VAL A 137 0.76 -12.07 12.74
C VAL A 137 -0.07 -11.51 13.87
N HIS A 138 -1.34 -11.90 13.98
CA HIS A 138 -2.18 -11.52 15.11
C HIS A 138 -1.59 -11.99 16.44
N GLY A 139 -1.22 -13.27 16.53
CA GLY A 139 -0.61 -13.84 17.74
C GLY A 139 0.68 -13.11 18.13
N ALA A 140 1.56 -12.83 17.17
CA ALA A 140 2.80 -12.10 17.40
C ALA A 140 2.55 -10.65 17.83
N HIS A 141 1.62 -9.96 17.17
CA HIS A 141 1.27 -8.59 17.50
C HIS A 141 0.69 -8.45 18.92
N VAL A 142 -0.22 -9.35 19.32
CA VAL A 142 -0.83 -9.37 20.66
C VAL A 142 0.20 -9.73 21.74
N SER A 143 1.08 -10.70 21.47
CA SER A 143 2.10 -11.13 22.43
C SER A 143 3.35 -10.22 22.47
N GLY A 144 3.50 -9.34 21.48
CA GLY A 144 4.73 -8.58 21.27
C GLY A 144 5.91 -9.44 20.81
N ALA A 145 5.66 -10.65 20.31
CA ALA A 145 6.68 -11.53 19.76
C ALA A 145 7.23 -11.00 18.43
N GLU A 146 8.47 -11.38 18.14
CA GLU A 146 9.12 -11.12 16.86
C GLU A 146 8.78 -12.24 15.88
N LEU A 147 8.45 -11.86 14.65
CA LEU A 147 8.41 -12.78 13.52
C LEU A 147 9.60 -12.47 12.64
N GLU A 148 10.28 -13.52 12.19
CA GLU A 148 11.44 -13.38 11.32
C GLU A 148 11.35 -14.27 10.09
N GLY A 149 12.11 -13.89 9.07
CA GLY A 149 12.24 -14.66 7.84
C GLY A 149 10.88 -14.94 7.18
N ARG A 150 10.56 -16.22 7.00
CA ARG A 150 9.36 -16.66 6.29
C ARG A 150 8.07 -16.42 7.07
N GLU A 151 8.14 -16.25 8.38
CA GLU A 151 6.94 -16.05 9.21
C GLU A 151 6.45 -14.62 9.14
N ALA A 152 7.37 -13.67 8.96
CA ALA A 152 7.06 -12.26 8.79
C ALA A 152 6.52 -11.91 7.41
N VAL A 153 6.66 -12.79 6.41
CA VAL A 153 6.40 -12.46 5.00
C VAL A 153 5.38 -13.40 4.37
N PHE A 154 4.33 -12.86 3.76
CA PHE A 154 3.38 -13.59 2.93
C PHE A 154 3.44 -13.12 1.48
N SER A 155 3.90 -14.00 0.57
CA SER A 155 4.03 -13.65 -0.85
C SER A 155 2.67 -13.71 -1.55
N LEU A 156 2.25 -12.60 -2.16
CA LEU A 156 1.00 -12.50 -2.92
C LEU A 156 1.21 -13.02 -4.34
N PHE A 157 2.20 -12.49 -5.03
CA PHE A 157 2.59 -12.99 -6.34
C PHE A 157 4.06 -12.72 -6.63
N TYR A 158 4.56 -13.48 -7.60
CA TYR A 158 5.89 -13.33 -8.15
C TYR A 158 5.80 -13.53 -9.66
N GLN A 159 6.21 -12.52 -10.42
CA GLN A 159 6.29 -12.58 -11.86
C GLN A 159 7.73 -12.33 -12.30
N GLY A 160 8.38 -13.39 -12.80
CA GLY A 160 9.62 -13.28 -13.57
C GLY A 160 9.29 -13.32 -15.04
N GLY A 161 8.92 -12.17 -15.63
CA GLY A 161 8.20 -12.13 -16.91
C GLY A 161 9.03 -11.85 -18.16
N ARG A 162 10.23 -11.28 -18.03
CA ARG A 162 11.17 -11.05 -19.14
C ARG A 162 12.56 -11.42 -18.61
N GLU A 163 13.48 -11.91 -19.44
CA GLU A 163 14.72 -12.60 -19.03
C GLU A 163 15.49 -11.91 -17.88
N HIS A 164 15.26 -10.61 -17.67
CA HIS A 164 15.98 -9.78 -16.73
C HIS A 164 15.16 -8.94 -15.74
N PHE A 165 13.83 -9.04 -15.73
CA PHE A 165 12.94 -8.24 -14.89
C PHE A 165 12.11 -9.12 -13.93
N ILE A 166 12.06 -8.72 -12.66
CA ILE A 166 11.33 -9.42 -11.60
C ILE A 166 10.35 -8.43 -10.96
N SER A 167 9.10 -8.85 -10.81
CA SER A 167 8.07 -8.17 -10.02
C SER A 167 7.63 -9.09 -8.89
N ARG A 168 7.67 -8.63 -7.65
CA ARG A 168 7.28 -9.41 -6.48
C ARG A 168 6.47 -8.54 -5.53
N CYS A 169 5.33 -9.06 -5.08
CA CYS A 169 4.48 -8.38 -4.11
C CYS A 169 4.22 -9.30 -2.90
N TRP A 170 4.31 -8.75 -1.69
CA TRP A 170 4.13 -9.48 -0.45
C TRP A 170 3.60 -8.59 0.68
N LEU A 171 2.94 -9.21 1.65
CA LEU A 171 2.68 -8.62 2.95
C LEU A 171 3.88 -8.90 3.87
N GLU A 172 4.29 -7.89 4.63
CA GLU A 172 5.36 -8.02 5.63
C GLU A 172 4.87 -7.53 6.99
N TYR A 173 5.18 -8.30 8.03
CA TYR A 173 4.96 -7.93 9.41
C TYR A 173 5.90 -6.81 9.83
N HIS A 174 5.31 -5.73 10.32
CA HIS A 174 6.02 -4.63 10.94
C HIS A 174 5.51 -4.49 12.37
N ARG A 175 6.42 -4.43 13.34
CA ARG A 175 6.07 -4.32 14.77
C ARG A 175 5.59 -2.91 15.10
N SER A 176 4.38 -2.61 14.70
CA SER A 176 3.64 -1.40 15.06
C SER A 176 2.70 -1.67 16.23
N GLN A 177 2.38 -0.63 16.99
CA GLN A 177 1.41 -0.73 18.09
C GLN A 177 -0.04 -0.73 17.61
N THR A 178 -0.31 -0.30 16.37
CA THR A 178 -1.68 -0.09 15.87
C THR A 178 -2.00 -0.87 14.60
N MET A 179 -1.02 -1.08 13.71
CA MET A 179 -1.24 -1.68 12.40
C MET A 179 -0.04 -2.57 12.00
N PRO A 180 -0.18 -3.91 12.07
CA PRO A 180 0.99 -4.80 12.08
C PRO A 180 1.53 -5.16 10.70
N LEU A 181 0.88 -4.78 9.60
CA LEU A 181 1.26 -5.25 8.26
C LEU A 181 1.57 -4.10 7.33
N GLN A 182 2.46 -4.31 6.36
CA GLN A 182 2.63 -3.43 5.21
C GLN A 182 2.63 -4.27 3.94
N LEU A 183 2.09 -3.71 2.86
CA LEU A 183 2.32 -4.25 1.53
C LEU A 183 3.66 -3.72 1.02
N LYS A 184 4.49 -4.64 0.53
CA LYS A 184 5.69 -4.32 -0.23
C LYS A 184 5.60 -4.84 -1.64
N TRP A 185 6.05 -4.03 -2.58
CA TRP A 185 6.15 -4.40 -3.97
C TRP A 185 7.51 -4.01 -4.53
N GLU A 186 8.28 -5.02 -4.93
CA GLU A 186 9.58 -4.87 -5.55
C GLU A 186 9.50 -5.08 -7.07
N PHE A 187 10.15 -4.17 -7.81
CA PHE A 187 10.52 -4.33 -9.21
C PHE A 187 12.05 -4.36 -9.29
N SER A 188 12.64 -5.38 -9.92
CA SER A 188 14.09 -5.55 -9.97
C SER A 188 14.60 -5.92 -11.36
N TRP A 189 15.66 -5.24 -11.79
CA TRP A 189 16.39 -5.48 -13.03
C TRP A 189 17.68 -6.29 -12.79
N ARG A 190 17.77 -7.02 -11.67
CA ARG A 190 18.99 -7.71 -11.18
C ARG A 190 19.66 -8.62 -12.19
N LYS A 191 18.91 -9.22 -13.11
CA LYS A 191 19.44 -10.15 -14.11
C LYS A 191 20.01 -9.45 -15.35
N LEU A 192 19.69 -8.18 -15.64
CA LEU A 192 20.25 -7.44 -16.79
C LEU A 192 21.74 -7.17 -16.61
N ARG A 193 22.20 -7.13 -15.35
CA ARG A 193 23.47 -6.49 -14.99
C ARG A 193 24.38 -7.37 -14.14
N SER A 194 24.21 -8.70 -14.18
CA SER A 194 25.14 -9.64 -13.52
C SER A 194 26.59 -9.54 -14.05
N HIS A 195 26.79 -8.86 -15.19
CA HIS A 195 28.10 -8.64 -15.82
C HIS A 195 28.52 -7.16 -15.95
N GLN A 196 27.68 -6.19 -15.60
CA GLN A 196 28.08 -4.77 -15.58
C GLN A 196 28.57 -4.40 -14.19
N GLU A 197 29.72 -3.73 -14.08
CA GLU A 197 30.19 -3.20 -12.81
C GLU A 197 29.14 -2.22 -12.25
N LYS A 198 28.49 -2.63 -11.17
CA LYS A 198 27.56 -1.82 -10.39
C LYS A 198 28.35 -0.75 -9.64
N GLN A 199 28.65 0.35 -10.32
CA GLN A 199 29.37 1.48 -9.71
C GLN A 199 28.37 2.46 -9.09
N LEU A 200 28.67 2.93 -7.88
CA LEU A 200 27.90 4.02 -7.26
C LEU A 200 28.32 5.37 -7.88
N TYR A 201 27.50 6.40 -7.70
CA TYR A 201 27.93 7.75 -8.04
C TYR A 201 29.08 8.20 -7.12
N ARG A 202 30.04 8.96 -7.67
CA ARG A 202 31.15 9.56 -6.90
C ARG A 202 30.71 10.73 -6.02
N GLY A 203 29.51 11.25 -6.25
CA GLY A 203 28.86 12.29 -5.48
C GLY A 203 27.34 12.02 -5.45
N PRO A 204 26.52 12.98 -5.02
CA PRO A 204 25.07 12.82 -5.03
C PRO A 204 24.55 12.45 -6.42
N ILE A 205 23.50 11.63 -6.48
CA ILE A 205 22.83 11.30 -7.75
C ILE A 205 22.39 12.62 -8.42
N PRO A 206 22.84 12.92 -9.65
CA PRO A 206 22.38 14.11 -10.35
C PRO A 206 20.95 13.90 -10.87
N PRO A 207 20.20 14.98 -11.18
CA PRO A 207 18.99 14.87 -11.97
C PRO A 207 19.27 14.26 -13.36
N PRO A 208 18.31 13.57 -13.98
CA PRO A 208 18.46 13.07 -15.34
C PRO A 208 18.44 14.23 -16.34
N ALA A 209 19.01 14.02 -17.53
CA ALA A 209 19.04 15.05 -18.58
C ALA A 209 17.63 15.55 -18.94
N GLY A 210 17.43 16.86 -18.99
CA GLY A 210 16.12 17.52 -19.15
C GLY A 210 15.38 17.84 -17.84
N PHE A 211 15.91 17.39 -16.69
CA PHE A 211 15.37 17.65 -15.36
C PHE A 211 16.36 18.39 -14.45
N GLU A 212 17.35 19.08 -15.02
CA GLU A 212 18.43 19.76 -14.29
C GLU A 212 17.91 20.87 -13.35
N HIS A 213 16.69 21.33 -13.58
CA HIS A 213 16.00 22.35 -12.78
C HIS A 213 15.25 21.78 -11.56
N VAL A 214 15.16 20.45 -11.43
CA VAL A 214 14.46 19.79 -10.34
C VAL A 214 15.37 19.72 -9.12
N ASP A 215 14.90 20.28 -8.01
CA ASP A 215 15.53 20.10 -6.72
C ASP A 215 15.22 18.71 -6.15
N MET A 216 16.29 17.98 -5.84
CA MET A 216 16.27 16.62 -5.30
C MET A 216 16.71 16.57 -3.83
N GLU A 217 16.77 17.69 -3.12
CA GLU A 217 17.02 17.74 -1.67
C GLU A 217 15.77 17.33 -0.88
N ALA A 218 15.95 16.31 -0.03
CA ALA A 218 14.95 15.89 0.94
C ALA A 218 14.80 16.95 2.05
N GLY A 219 13.57 17.11 2.57
CA GLY A 219 13.35 17.87 3.80
C GLY A 219 13.88 17.15 5.04
N ASP A 220 13.99 17.86 6.16
CA ASP A 220 14.54 17.30 7.43
C ASP A 220 13.70 16.15 8.02
N ASP A 221 12.44 16.01 7.62
CA ASP A 221 11.46 15.02 8.08
C ASP A 221 11.24 13.87 7.06
N PHE A 222 12.20 13.68 6.14
CA PHE A 222 12.10 12.67 5.10
C PHE A 222 12.44 11.24 5.60
N GLY A 223 11.72 10.22 5.13
CA GLY A 223 11.66 8.84 5.69
C GLY A 223 10.23 8.38 6.06
N PRO A 224 9.89 7.09 6.17
CA PRO A 224 8.50 6.66 6.34
C PRO A 224 7.84 7.32 7.56
N ASP A 225 6.60 7.79 7.42
CA ASP A 225 5.86 8.46 8.50
C ASP A 225 5.65 7.57 9.73
N SER A 226 5.86 6.28 9.54
CA SER A 226 5.62 5.22 10.51
C SER A 226 6.88 4.69 11.20
N VAL A 227 8.03 5.35 11.07
CA VAL A 227 9.12 5.17 12.04
C VAL A 227 8.59 5.68 13.37
N ALA A 228 8.16 4.75 14.22
CA ALA A 228 7.83 5.02 15.60
C ALA A 228 8.94 5.90 16.17
N ALA A 229 8.60 7.15 16.51
CA ALA A 229 9.41 7.92 17.42
C ALA A 229 9.72 6.97 18.59
N PRO A 230 11.00 6.78 18.98
CA PRO A 230 11.31 5.95 20.13
C PRO A 230 10.43 6.47 21.25
N ALA A 231 9.63 5.59 21.84
CA ALA A 231 8.74 5.94 22.93
C ALA A 231 9.60 6.64 23.98
N SER A 232 9.50 7.97 24.01
CA SER A 232 10.17 8.79 24.99
C SER A 232 9.62 8.36 26.34
N GLY A 233 10.46 7.69 27.12
CA GLY A 233 10.26 7.44 28.55
C GLY A 233 8.99 6.66 28.92
N ARG A 234 9.05 5.32 28.81
CA ARG A 234 8.42 4.52 29.87
C ARG A 234 9.32 4.60 31.11
N ALA A 235 9.13 5.66 31.88
CA ALA A 235 9.48 5.63 33.28
C ALA A 235 8.70 4.49 33.95
N HIS A 236 9.41 3.70 34.73
CA HIS A 236 8.86 2.77 35.70
C HIS A 236 7.72 3.44 36.48
N PRO A 237 6.56 2.79 36.70
CA PRO A 237 5.55 3.35 37.59
C PRO A 237 6.02 3.12 39.02
N ASP A 238 6.55 4.18 39.64
CA ASP A 238 6.51 4.31 41.09
C ASP A 238 5.24 5.07 41.46
N GLY A 239 4.60 4.63 42.53
CA GLY A 239 3.22 4.97 42.88
C GLY A 239 3.05 6.43 43.27
N SER A 240 1.99 7.07 42.76
CA SER A 240 1.13 7.99 43.50
C SER A 240 -0.03 8.45 42.63
N GLN A 241 -1.13 8.73 43.30
CA GLN A 241 -2.47 8.95 42.80
C GLN A 241 -2.59 10.23 41.98
N ASP A 242 -3.46 10.23 40.95
CA ASP A 242 -4.69 11.03 41.03
C ASP A 242 -5.68 10.69 39.91
N LEU A 243 -6.89 10.32 40.35
CA LEU A 243 -8.06 10.03 39.54
C LEU A 243 -8.66 11.34 39.02
N ALA A 244 -8.56 11.57 37.70
CA ALA A 244 -9.42 12.52 37.00
C ALA A 244 -10.13 11.80 35.85
N MET A 245 -11.28 11.21 36.17
CA MET A 245 -12.21 10.62 35.23
C MET A 245 -12.76 11.74 34.31
N LYS A 246 -12.39 11.73 33.02
CA LYS A 246 -13.09 12.51 31.98
C LYS A 246 -14.20 11.64 31.38
N PRO A 247 -15.42 12.17 31.20
CA PRO A 247 -16.55 11.39 30.71
C PRO A 247 -16.38 11.05 29.22
N ASP A 248 -16.73 9.81 28.92
CA ASP A 248 -16.78 9.21 27.59
C ASP A 248 -17.77 9.98 26.70
N LYS A 249 -17.30 10.47 25.54
CA LYS A 249 -18.16 11.12 24.56
C LYS A 249 -18.92 10.02 23.82
N GLY A 250 -20.11 9.71 24.33
CA GLY A 250 -21.05 8.78 23.71
C GLY A 250 -21.23 9.09 22.22
N ARG A 251 -21.23 8.01 21.41
CA ARG A 251 -21.44 8.10 19.97
C ARG A 251 -22.72 8.87 19.66
N PRO A 252 -22.71 9.78 18.68
CA PRO A 252 -23.82 10.70 18.46
C PRO A 252 -25.06 9.95 17.96
N ALA A 253 -26.21 10.27 18.55
CA ALA A 253 -27.49 9.57 18.34
C ALA A 253 -27.92 9.47 16.86
N TRP A 254 -27.43 10.36 15.98
CA TRP A 254 -27.74 10.33 14.55
C TRP A 254 -27.21 9.07 13.84
N MET A 255 -26.17 8.41 14.35
CA MET A 255 -25.67 7.15 13.77
C MET A 255 -26.71 6.03 13.88
N TYR A 256 -27.50 5.98 14.95
CA TYR A 256 -28.57 4.99 15.12
C TYR A 256 -29.78 5.30 14.21
N VAL A 257 -30.05 6.57 13.96
CA VAL A 257 -31.10 7.01 13.03
C VAL A 257 -30.74 6.66 11.58
N ALA A 258 -29.48 6.86 11.18
CA ALA A 258 -28.99 6.50 9.86
C ALA A 258 -29.04 4.97 9.62
N GLY A 259 -28.62 4.18 10.60
CA GLY A 259 -28.69 2.71 10.53
C GLY A 259 -30.13 2.18 10.44
N GLY A 260 -31.06 2.78 11.19
CA GLY A 260 -32.49 2.43 11.15
C GLY A 260 -33.13 2.75 9.79
N LEU A 261 -32.77 3.88 9.18
CA LEU A 261 -33.32 4.29 7.88
C LEU A 261 -32.87 3.33 6.76
N LEU A 262 -31.62 2.87 6.79
CA LEU A 262 -31.07 1.92 5.82
C LEU A 262 -31.77 0.55 5.87
N LEU A 263 -32.08 0.06 7.07
CA LEU A 263 -32.83 -1.18 7.25
C LEU A 263 -34.28 -1.06 6.74
N LEU A 264 -34.94 0.08 6.98
CA LEU A 264 -36.29 0.35 6.48
C LEU A 264 -36.35 0.40 4.95
N VAL A 265 -35.37 1.06 4.32
CA VAL A 265 -35.26 1.10 2.85
C VAL A 265 -34.99 -0.30 2.28
N GLY A 266 -34.09 -1.07 2.89
CA GLY A 266 -33.82 -2.46 2.49
C GLY A 266 -35.06 -3.36 2.58
N ALA A 267 -35.82 -3.27 3.67
CA ALA A 267 -37.05 -4.02 3.86
C ALA A 267 -38.14 -3.61 2.84
N LEU A 268 -38.26 -2.32 2.53
CA LEU A 268 -39.21 -1.80 1.53
C LEU A 268 -38.87 -2.31 0.12
N VAL A 269 -37.59 -2.34 -0.25
CA VAL A 269 -37.13 -2.89 -1.54
C VAL A 269 -37.43 -4.38 -1.63
N LEU A 270 -37.16 -5.17 -0.59
CA LEU A 270 -37.49 -6.59 -0.56
C LEU A 270 -39.01 -6.83 -0.64
N PHE A 271 -39.81 -6.01 0.04
CA PHE A 271 -41.27 -6.09 -0.03
C PHE A 271 -41.79 -5.79 -1.44
N LEU A 272 -41.32 -4.72 -2.07
CA LEU A 272 -41.72 -4.33 -3.43
C LEU A 272 -41.27 -5.37 -4.47
N CYS A 273 -40.09 -5.97 -4.30
CA CYS A 273 -39.60 -7.07 -5.16
C CYS A 273 -40.35 -8.39 -4.92
N GLY A 274 -40.80 -8.67 -3.69
CA GLY A 274 -41.55 -9.88 -3.33
C GLY A 274 -43.01 -9.86 -3.78
N VAL A 275 -43.66 -8.69 -3.75
CA VAL A 275 -45.07 -8.53 -4.16
C VAL A 275 -45.26 -8.65 -5.69
N GLY A 276 -44.20 -8.42 -6.48
CA GLY A 276 -44.23 -8.54 -7.94
C GLY A 276 -44.25 -9.96 -8.51
N ARG A 277 -44.31 -11.01 -7.68
CA ARG A 277 -44.21 -12.42 -8.12
C ARG A 277 -45.51 -13.25 -8.03
N LYS A 278 -46.66 -12.63 -7.78
CA LYS A 278 -47.96 -13.30 -7.91
C LYS A 278 -48.88 -12.52 -8.85
N LYS A 279 -48.75 -12.77 -10.15
CA LYS A 279 -49.86 -13.00 -11.08
C LYS A 279 -49.31 -13.28 -12.48
N GLU A 280 -49.75 -14.44 -12.98
CA GLU A 280 -49.66 -15.01 -14.34
C GLU A 280 -48.30 -15.50 -14.84
#